data_AF-A0A966UM69-F1
#
_entry.id   AF-A0A966UM69-F1
#
_cell.length_a   1.000
_cell.length_b   1.000
_cell.length_c   1.000
_cell.angle_alpha   90.00
_cell.angle_beta   90.00
_cell.angle_gamma   90.00
#
_symmetry.space_group_name_H-M   'P 1'
#
loop_
_entity.id
_entity.type
_entity.pdbx_description
1 polymer ?
#
loop_
_entity_poly.entity_id
_entity_poly.type
_entity_poly.pdbx_seq_one_letter_code
_entity_poly.pdbx_strand_id
1 'polypeptide(L)' 'YPLHPPKHPEKLRSEHLPRILAPTLFVSGTRDEFGTVEELTKATTPMKNKTHAWIDGARHDLKNRDAEVGEIIADWVVAL' A
#
# COMPACT_ATOMS: atom_id res chain seq x y z
N TYR A 1 5.19 4.63 0.41
CA TYR A 1 4.79 5.25 -0.88
C TYR A 1 3.49 5.98 -0.64
N PRO A 2 3.45 7.32 -0.67
CA PRO A 2 2.16 7.98 -0.54
C PRO A 2 1.43 7.92 -1.89
N LEU A 3 0.15 7.55 -1.85
CA LEU A 3 -0.72 7.49 -3.03
C LEU A 3 -0.90 8.89 -3.64
N HIS A 4 -0.93 9.92 -2.81
CA HIS A 4 -0.92 11.32 -3.23
C HIS A 4 0.01 12.15 -2.33
N PRO A 5 0.53 13.30 -2.79
CA PRO A 5 1.34 14.17 -1.95
C PRO A 5 0.53 14.76 -0.78
N PRO A 6 1.21 15.21 0.30
CA PRO A 6 0.58 16.02 1.33
C PRO A 6 -0.11 17.24 0.71
N LYS A 7 -1.31 17.58 1.22
CA LYS A 7 -2.14 18.71 0.77
C LYS A 7 -2.61 18.64 -0.70
N HIS A 8 -2.39 17.52 -1.39
CA HIS A 8 -2.78 17.32 -2.78
C HIS A 8 -3.51 15.99 -3.01
N PRO A 9 -4.64 15.71 -2.31
CA PRO A 9 -5.38 14.45 -2.44
C PRO A 9 -5.90 14.19 -3.87
N GLU A 10 -6.04 15.23 -4.69
CA GLU A 10 -6.43 15.14 -6.08
C GLU A 10 -5.33 14.55 -7.00
N LYS A 11 -4.06 14.61 -6.58
CA LYS A 11 -2.91 14.20 -7.40
C LYS A 11 -2.51 12.75 -7.14
N LEU A 12 -3.43 11.82 -7.45
CA LEU A 12 -3.21 10.38 -7.31
C LEU A 12 -2.08 9.90 -8.22
N ARG A 13 -1.15 9.13 -7.67
CA ARG A 13 -0.05 8.48 -8.39
C ARG A 13 -0.43 7.06 -8.83
N SER A 14 -1.58 6.88 -9.47
CA SER A 14 -2.12 5.54 -9.78
C SER A 14 -2.08 5.17 -11.27
N GLU A 15 -1.82 6.13 -12.17
CA GLU A 15 -1.93 5.93 -13.63
C GLU A 15 -1.03 4.81 -14.19
N HIS A 16 0.07 4.50 -13.51
CA HIS A 16 1.00 3.46 -13.93
C HIS A 16 0.67 2.07 -13.39
N LEU A 17 -0.16 1.97 -12.35
CA LEU A 17 -0.48 0.72 -11.66
C LEU A 17 -1.03 -0.38 -12.60
N PRO A 18 -1.93 -0.11 -13.57
CA PRO A 18 -2.41 -1.15 -14.48
C PRO A 18 -1.32 -1.76 -15.37
N ARG A 19 -0.17 -1.08 -15.53
CA ARG A 19 0.97 -1.56 -16.34
C ARG A 19 1.91 -2.47 -15.54
N ILE A 20 1.73 -2.58 -14.23
CA ILE A 20 2.54 -3.47 -13.39
C ILE A 20 2.00 -4.90 -13.53
N LEU A 21 2.81 -5.77 -14.13
CA LEU A 21 2.47 -7.18 -14.33
C LEU A 21 3.01 -8.09 -13.22
N ALA A 22 4.08 -7.65 -12.54
CA ALA A 22 4.68 -8.39 -11.44
C ALA A 22 3.73 -8.47 -10.24
N PRO A 23 3.74 -9.59 -9.48
CA PRO A 23 3.08 -9.65 -8.18
C PRO A 23 3.51 -8.47 -7.30
N THR A 24 2.54 -7.75 -6.73
CA THR A 24 2.80 -6.53 -5.97
C THR A 24 2.13 -6.60 -4.60
N LEU A 25 2.93 -6.42 -3.55
CA LEU A 25 2.46 -6.26 -2.18
C LEU A 25 2.43 -4.78 -1.80
N PHE A 26 1.29 -4.33 -1.28
CA PHE A 26 1.13 -3.01 -0.66
C PHE A 26 1.05 -3.21 0.86
N VAL A 27 2.02 -2.68 1.60
CA VAL A 27 1.98 -2.63 3.07
C VAL A 27 1.69 -1.19 3.48
N SER A 28 0.55 -0.95 4.14
CA SER A 28 0.13 0.40 4.52
C SER A 28 -0.59 0.42 5.86
N GLY A 29 -0.53 1.55 6.57
CA GLY A 29 -1.24 1.75 7.83
C GLY A 29 -2.69 2.12 7.61
N THR A 30 -3.59 1.69 8.50
CA THR A 30 -5.03 2.04 8.40
C THR A 30 -5.33 3.52 8.67
N ARG A 31 -4.36 4.28 9.20
CA ARG A 31 -4.42 5.73 9.46
C ARG A 31 -3.46 6.52 8.56
N ASP A 32 -3.11 6.01 7.39
CA ASP A 32 -2.31 6.77 6.41
C ASP A 32 -3.13 7.94 5.84
N GLU A 33 -2.63 9.17 6.03
CA GLU A 33 -3.25 10.41 5.57
C GLU A 33 -2.94 10.73 4.10
N PHE A 34 -2.09 9.94 3.45
CA PHE A 34 -1.64 10.11 2.07
C PHE A 34 -2.12 8.99 1.13
N GLY A 35 -3.09 8.21 1.59
CA GLY A 35 -3.73 7.13 0.86
C GLY A 35 -4.50 6.24 1.82
N THR A 36 -5.79 6.54 2.05
CA THR A 36 -6.62 5.72 2.93
C THR A 36 -6.79 4.30 2.38
N VAL A 37 -7.31 3.40 3.22
CA VAL A 37 -7.63 2.02 2.81
C VAL A 37 -8.52 2.01 1.56
N GLU A 38 -9.54 2.87 1.54
CA GLU A 38 -10.48 2.99 0.43
C GLU A 38 -9.81 3.56 -0.83
N GLU A 39 -9.01 4.63 -0.68
CA GLU A 39 -8.32 5.27 -1.80
C GLU A 39 -7.33 4.31 -2.45
N LEU A 40 -6.51 3.62 -1.65
CA LEU A 40 -5.51 2.70 -2.15
C LEU A 40 -6.16 1.46 -2.78
N THR A 41 -7.21 0.90 -2.17
CA THR A 41 -7.98 -0.22 -2.75
C THR A 41 -8.60 0.16 -4.10
N LYS A 42 -9.17 1.36 -4.20
CA LYS A 42 -9.73 1.89 -5.44
C LYS A 42 -8.64 2.10 -6.50
N ALA A 43 -7.53 2.73 -6.13
CA ALA A 43 -6.43 3.02 -7.04
C ALA A 43 -5.79 1.76 -7.63
N THR A 44 -5.71 0.68 -6.84
CA THR A 44 -5.10 -0.59 -7.27
C THR A 44 -6.11 -1.53 -7.93
N THR A 45 -7.42 -1.20 -7.95
CA THR A 45 -8.47 -2.03 -8.56
C THR A 45 -8.11 -2.56 -9.97
N PRO A 46 -7.52 -1.76 -10.89
CA PRO A 46 -7.16 -2.23 -12.22
C PRO A 46 -6.01 -3.25 -12.27
N MET A 47 -5.21 -3.37 -11.21
CA MET A 47 -4.11 -4.33 -11.14
C MET A 47 -4.62 -5.76 -11.01
N LYS A 48 -4.02 -6.68 -11.78
CA LYS A 48 -4.36 -8.11 -11.72
C LYS A 48 -3.74 -8.83 -10.53
N ASN A 49 -2.46 -8.60 -10.27
CA ASN A 49 -1.66 -9.34 -9.27
C ASN A 49 -1.28 -8.43 -8.09
N LYS A 50 -2.26 -8.13 -7.23
CA LYS A 50 -2.07 -7.26 -6.06
C LYS A 50 -2.49 -7.93 -4.76
N THR A 51 -1.75 -7.61 -3.70
CA THR A 51 -2.10 -7.96 -2.31
C THR A 51 -1.97 -6.71 -1.46
N HIS A 52 -2.91 -6.47 -0.54
CA HIS A 52 -2.80 -5.43 0.47
C HIS A 52 -2.62 -6.06 1.85
N ALA A 53 -1.66 -5.56 2.61
CA ALA A 53 -1.48 -5.82 4.02
C ALA A 53 -1.69 -4.51 4.78
N TRP A 54 -2.67 -4.50 5.68
CA TRP A 54 -3.04 -3.33 6.47
C TRP A 54 -2.50 -3.47 7.88
N ILE A 55 -1.73 -2.47 8.34
CA ILE A 55 -1.21 -2.43 9.70
C ILE A 55 -2.14 -1.55 10.54
N ASP A 56 -2.84 -2.18 11.49
CA ASP A 56 -3.86 -1.49 12.26
C ASP A 56 -3.27 -0.37 13.15
N GLY A 57 -3.93 0.78 13.12
CA GLY A 57 -3.54 1.99 13.86
C GLY A 57 -2.28 2.69 13.34
N ALA A 58 -1.55 2.13 12.38
CA ALA A 58 -0.34 2.73 11.84
C ALA A 58 -0.65 3.88 10.88
N ARG A 59 0.27 4.86 10.82
CA ARG A 59 0.22 6.00 9.90
C ARG A 59 1.17 5.76 8.72
N HIS A 60 1.31 6.75 7.86
CA HIS A 60 2.19 6.71 6.69
C HIS A 60 3.64 6.29 6.99
N ASP A 61 4.15 6.69 8.16
CA ASP A 61 5.54 6.43 8.58
C ASP A 61 5.77 4.99 9.05
N LEU A 62 4.70 4.20 9.27
CA LEU A 62 4.73 2.85 9.86
C LEU A 62 5.65 2.77 11.10
N LYS A 63 5.73 3.86 11.87
CA LYS A 63 6.72 4.00 12.94
C LYS A 63 6.58 2.88 13.98
N ASN A 64 7.71 2.27 14.33
CA ASN A 64 7.83 1.14 15.27
C ASN A 64 7.11 -0.14 14.83
N ARG A 65 6.92 -0.34 13.52
CA ARG A 65 6.28 -1.53 12.93
C ARG A 65 7.25 -2.38 12.12
N ASP A 66 8.55 -2.16 12.26
CA ASP A 66 9.58 -2.79 11.42
C ASP A 66 9.53 -4.32 11.45
N ALA A 67 9.35 -4.93 12.63
CA ALA A 67 9.25 -6.38 12.78
C ALA A 67 7.99 -6.94 12.09
N GLU A 68 6.83 -6.32 12.34
CA GLU A 68 5.54 -6.70 11.74
C GLU A 68 5.58 -6.57 10.21
N VAL A 69 6.13 -5.47 9.69
CA VAL A 69 6.37 -5.29 8.25
C VAL A 69 7.29 -6.36 7.69
N GLY A 70 8.38 -6.69 8.40
CA GLY A 70 9.34 -7.71 8.01
C GLY A 70 8.71 -9.09 7.90
N GLU A 71 7.90 -9.49 8.88
CA GLU A 71 7.14 -10.75 8.87
C GLU A 71 6.17 -10.82 7.70
N ILE A 72 5.36 -9.77 7.50
CA ILE A 72 4.43 -9.68 6.35
C ILE A 72 5.15 -9.88 5.02
N ILE A 73 6.31 -9.23 4.84
CA ILE A 73 7.10 -9.35 3.61
C ILE A 73 7.66 -10.77 3.47
N ALA A 74 8.23 -11.33 4.54
CA ALA A 74 8.81 -12.68 4.51
C ALA A 74 7.77 -13.73 4.14
N ASP A 75 6.60 -13.69 4.79
CA ASP A 75 5.49 -14.62 4.53
C ASP A 75 4.99 -14.49 3.09
N TRP A 76 4.84 -13.26 2.60
CA TRP A 76 4.40 -13.02 1.22
C TRP A 76 5.40 -13.54 0.19
N VAL A 77 6.70 -13.34 0.43
CA VAL A 77 7.76 -13.81 -0.48
C VAL A 77 7.81 -15.34 -0.55
N VAL A 78 7.62 -16.02 0.57
CA VAL A 78 7.59 -17.50 0.62
C VAL A 78 6.35 -18.08 -0.06
N ALA A 79 5.24 -17.32 -0.09
CA ALA A 79 3.96 -17.75 -0.67
C ALA A 79 3.77 -17.41 -2.17
N LEU A 80 4.75 -16.76 -2.81
CA LEU A 80 4.72 -16.40 -4.24
C LEU A 80 4.94 -17.60 -5.17
#